data_AF-A0A959P8K0-F1
#
_entry.id   AF-A0A959P8K0-F1
#
_cell.length_a   1.000
_cell.length_b   1.000
_cell.length_c   1.000
_cell.angle_alpha   90.00
_cell.angle_beta   90.00
_cell.angle_gamma   90.00
#
_symmetry.space_group_name_H-M   'P 1'
#
loop_
_entity.id
_entity.type
_entity.pdbx_description
1 polymer ?
#
loop_
_entity_poly.entity_id
_entity_poly.type
_entity_poly.pdbx_seq_one_letter_code
_entity_poly.pdbx_strand_id
1 'polypeptide(L)'
;AERLKTKLLEEEKIVDIVVGPDSYRDLPNLVRVAETGQKAVNVLLSREETYADINPVRLGGNGVTAFISITRGCDNMCSFCVVPFTRGRERSRDPKTIVEEARQLFESGYREVTLLGQNVDSYLWGGGGLKKDILAKGDLTGTVNFAELLVMVAEVDPDLRVRFSTSH
;
A
#
# COMPACT_ATOMS: atom_id res chain seq x y z
N ALA A 1 6.53 2.14 -15.85
CA ALA A 1 5.65 2.98 -16.68
C ALA A 1 6.06 4.45 -16.64
N GLU A 2 6.09 5.11 -15.48
CA GLU A 2 6.36 6.56 -15.34
C GLU A 2 7.62 7.06 -16.09
N ARG A 3 8.79 6.44 -15.88
CA ARG A 3 10.06 6.85 -16.54
C ARG A 3 10.16 6.52 -18.03
N LEU A 4 9.30 5.64 -18.54
CA LEU A 4 9.33 5.13 -19.91
C LEU A 4 8.14 5.60 -20.75
N LYS A 5 7.31 6.50 -20.21
CA LYS A 5 6.05 6.94 -20.83
C LYS A 5 6.24 7.36 -22.29
N THR A 6 7.22 8.21 -22.57
CA THR A 6 7.48 8.74 -23.92
C THR A 6 7.94 7.64 -24.88
N LYS A 7 8.87 6.77 -24.47
CA LYS A 7 9.33 5.63 -25.28
C LYS A 7 8.21 4.64 -25.60
N LEU A 8 7.38 4.30 -24.62
CA LEU A 8 6.28 3.36 -24.81
C LEU A 8 5.19 3.91 -25.75
N LEU A 9 4.96 5.22 -25.74
CA LEU A 9 3.93 5.86 -26.57
C LEU A 9 4.42 6.17 -28.00
N GLU A 10 5.69 6.55 -28.14
CA GLU A 10 6.27 7.06 -29.39
C GLU A 10 7.08 6.01 -30.16
N GLU A 11 7.92 5.20 -29.48
CA GLU A 11 8.81 4.23 -30.13
C GLU A 11 8.12 2.88 -30.39
N GLU A 12 7.35 2.38 -29.42
CA GLU A 12 6.83 1.01 -29.54
C GLU A 12 5.43 0.89 -30.17
N LYS A 13 4.59 1.93 -30.19
CA LYS A 13 3.22 1.98 -30.81
C LYS A 13 2.26 0.79 -30.54
N ILE A 14 2.63 -0.21 -29.75
CA ILE A 14 1.88 -1.45 -29.51
C ILE A 14 0.96 -1.34 -28.29
N VAL A 15 1.02 -0.23 -27.55
CA VAL A 15 0.31 -0.09 -26.26
C VAL A 15 -0.79 0.98 -26.32
N ASP A 16 -2.02 0.57 -26.00
CA ASP A 16 -3.22 1.41 -25.98
C ASP A 16 -3.46 2.09 -24.62
N ILE A 17 -2.94 1.50 -23.53
CA ILE A 17 -3.10 2.01 -22.17
C ILE A 17 -1.77 2.01 -21.41
N VAL A 18 -1.38 3.15 -20.85
CA VAL A 18 -0.24 3.26 -19.92
C VAL A 18 -0.74 3.74 -18.56
N VAL A 19 -0.64 2.87 -17.55
CA VAL A 19 -1.14 3.12 -16.19
C VAL A 19 0.02 3.18 -15.19
N GLY A 20 0.01 4.19 -14.32
CA GLY A 20 0.90 4.30 -13.16
C GLY A 20 0.38 3.50 -11.97
N PRO A 21 1.23 3.26 -10.96
CA PRO A 21 0.87 2.41 -9.81
C PRO A 21 -0.31 2.94 -8.98
N ASP A 22 -0.63 4.23 -9.07
CA ASP A 22 -1.68 4.89 -8.28
C ASP A 22 -2.95 5.17 -9.09
N SER A 23 -2.90 4.94 -10.40
CA SER A 23 -3.99 5.24 -11.32
C SER A 23 -4.99 4.08 -11.44
N TYR A 24 -4.90 3.09 -10.55
CA TYR A 24 -5.77 1.90 -10.59
C TYR A 24 -7.26 2.26 -10.40
N ARG A 25 -7.59 3.32 -9.64
CA ARG A 25 -8.98 3.81 -9.52
C ARG A 25 -9.54 4.37 -10.83
N ASP A 26 -8.66 4.83 -11.71
CA ASP A 26 -9.00 5.41 -13.02
C ASP A 26 -8.99 4.35 -14.14
N LEU A 27 -8.60 3.10 -13.85
CA LEU A 27 -8.60 2.00 -14.83
C LEU A 27 -9.92 1.89 -15.62
N PRO A 28 -11.12 1.91 -14.99
CA PRO A 28 -12.38 1.79 -15.75
C PRO A 28 -12.59 2.91 -16.78
N ASN A 29 -12.09 4.11 -16.48
CA ASN A 29 -12.16 5.24 -17.39
C ASN A 29 -11.11 5.12 -18.50
N LEU A 30 -9.87 4.73 -18.17
CA LEU A 30 -8.80 4.52 -19.13
C LEU A 30 -9.14 3.42 -20.15
N VAL A 31 -9.77 2.33 -19.70
CA VAL A 31 -10.27 1.26 -20.58
C VAL A 31 -11.29 1.81 -21.57
N ARG A 32 -12.25 2.61 -21.10
CA ARG A 32 -13.27 3.22 -21.95
C ARG A 32 -12.68 4.14 -23.02
N VAL A 33 -11.66 4.93 -22.66
CA VAL A 33 -10.95 5.79 -23.63
C VAL A 33 -10.23 4.93 -24.68
N ALA A 34 -9.57 3.85 -24.26
CA ALA A 34 -8.92 2.92 -25.18
C ALA A 34 -9.90 2.22 -26.14
N GLU A 35 -11.09 1.86 -25.66
CA GLU A 35 -12.16 1.28 -26.51
C GLU A 35 -12.63 2.25 -27.62
N THR A 36 -12.46 3.57 -27.44
CA THR A 36 -12.74 4.56 -28.50
C THR A 36 -11.62 4.69 -29.55
N GLY A 37 -10.54 3.91 -29.43
CA GLY A 37 -9.37 3.96 -30.29
C GLY A 37 -8.38 5.07 -29.92
N GLN A 38 -8.58 5.76 -28.80
CA GLN A 38 -7.66 6.77 -28.28
C GLN A 38 -6.70 6.16 -27.26
N LYS A 39 -5.42 6.55 -27.29
CA LYS A 39 -4.45 6.11 -26.27
C LYS A 39 -4.79 6.73 -24.92
N ALA A 40 -4.92 5.90 -23.89
CA ALA A 40 -5.23 6.34 -22.53
C ALA A 40 -3.97 6.29 -21.65
N VAL A 41 -3.61 7.42 -21.02
CA VAL A 41 -2.40 7.48 -20.18
C VAL A 41 -2.65 8.22 -18.89
N ASN A 42 -2.49 7.52 -17.78
CA ASN A 42 -2.45 8.12 -16.45
C ASN A 42 -1.28 7.52 -15.68
N VAL A 43 -0.31 8.35 -15.31
CA VAL A 43 0.86 7.96 -14.51
C VAL A 43 1.03 8.86 -13.29
N LEU A 44 -0.01 9.61 -12.92
CA LEU A 44 0.05 10.53 -11.81
C LEU A 44 0.14 9.74 -10.50
N LEU A 45 1.11 10.11 -9.68
CA LEU A 45 1.30 9.54 -8.35
C LEU A 45 0.43 10.30 -7.36
N SER A 46 -0.41 9.58 -6.62
CA SER A 46 -1.23 10.16 -5.56
C SER A 46 -0.37 10.41 -4.32
N ARG A 47 -0.42 11.65 -3.84
CA ARG A 47 0.24 12.10 -2.61
C ARG A 47 -0.58 11.80 -1.35
N GLU A 48 -1.74 11.17 -1.44
CA GLU A 48 -2.61 10.93 -0.28
C GLU A 48 -3.04 9.47 -0.12
N GLU A 49 -2.88 8.65 -1.17
CA GLU A 49 -3.32 7.26 -1.19
C GLU A 49 -2.52 6.36 -0.24
N THR A 50 -3.20 5.40 0.43
CA THR A 50 -2.63 4.44 1.40
C THR A 50 -3.11 3.00 1.18
N TYR A 51 -3.86 2.72 0.11
CA TYR A 51 -4.51 1.44 -0.21
C TYR A 51 -5.63 1.02 0.75
N ALA A 52 -6.15 1.94 1.58
CA ALA A 52 -7.09 1.63 2.66
C ALA A 52 -8.38 0.93 2.20
N ASP A 53 -8.80 1.14 0.95
CA ASP A 53 -10.09 0.67 0.40
C ASP A 53 -9.95 -0.39 -0.70
N ILE A 54 -8.75 -0.95 -0.92
CA ILE A 54 -8.58 -2.04 -1.90
C ILE A 54 -8.55 -3.38 -1.18
N ASN A 55 -9.62 -4.16 -1.33
CA ASN A 55 -9.61 -5.57 -0.97
C ASN A 55 -9.20 -6.40 -2.20
N PRO A 56 -7.98 -6.97 -2.25
CA PRO A 56 -7.59 -7.81 -3.38
C PRO A 56 -8.46 -9.07 -3.42
N VAL A 57 -9.10 -9.32 -4.56
CA VAL A 57 -9.80 -10.60 -4.79
C VAL A 57 -8.73 -11.68 -4.98
N ARG A 58 -8.64 -12.60 -4.02
CA ARG A 58 -7.61 -13.64 -4.01
C ARG A 58 -8.10 -14.89 -4.72
N LEU A 59 -7.82 -14.96 -6.01
CA LEU A 59 -8.11 -16.12 -6.86
C LEU A 59 -6.90 -17.08 -6.83
N GLY A 60 -6.95 -18.13 -6.00
CA GLY A 60 -6.04 -19.28 -6.14
C GLY A 60 -4.82 -19.36 -5.20
N GLY A 61 -4.95 -19.04 -3.91
CA GLY A 61 -3.92 -19.37 -2.90
C GLY A 61 -4.23 -20.67 -2.18
N ASN A 62 -3.22 -21.29 -1.56
CA ASN A 62 -3.34 -22.50 -0.72
C ASN A 62 -4.20 -22.28 0.55
N GLY A 63 -4.88 -21.13 0.69
CA GLY A 63 -5.82 -20.80 1.76
C GLY A 63 -5.20 -20.45 3.11
N VAL A 64 -3.88 -20.58 3.30
CA VAL A 64 -3.28 -20.47 4.65
C VAL A 64 -2.70 -19.09 4.94
N THR A 65 -2.01 -18.46 3.98
CA THR A 65 -1.21 -17.24 4.23
C THR A 65 -1.70 -16.03 3.44
N ALA A 66 -1.64 -14.85 4.07
CA ALA A 66 -2.13 -13.58 3.56
C ALA A 66 -1.10 -12.45 3.71
N PHE A 67 -1.17 -11.44 2.86
CA PHE A 67 -0.38 -10.22 2.99
C PHE A 67 -1.29 -9.01 3.25
N ILE A 68 -0.92 -8.15 4.20
CA ILE A 68 -1.64 -6.92 4.51
C ILE A 68 -0.65 -5.75 4.44
N SER A 69 -0.91 -4.78 3.58
CA SER A 69 -0.07 -3.58 3.49
C SER A 69 -0.43 -2.59 4.60
N ILE A 70 0.55 -2.21 5.43
CA ILE A 70 0.35 -1.34 6.59
C ILE A 70 0.94 0.06 6.42
N THR A 71 1.92 0.22 5.52
CA THR A 71 2.54 1.52 5.21
C THR A 71 2.72 1.70 3.71
N ARG A 72 2.85 2.97 3.29
CA ARG A 72 3.19 3.34 1.93
C ARG A 72 4.25 4.45 1.94
N GLY A 73 5.14 4.41 0.94
CA GLY A 73 6.27 5.32 0.89
C GLY A 73 7.40 4.91 1.82
N CYS A 74 8.44 5.74 1.90
CA CYS A 74 9.55 5.57 2.83
C CYS A 74 10.25 6.92 3.01
N ASP A 75 10.60 7.27 4.25
CA ASP A 75 11.33 8.50 4.56
C ASP A 75 12.86 8.34 4.58
N ASN A 76 13.34 7.09 4.50
CA ASN A 76 14.77 6.79 4.42
C ASN A 76 15.33 7.12 3.03
N MET A 77 16.34 8.00 2.99
CA MET A 77 17.01 8.43 1.76
C MET A 77 18.23 7.55 1.46
N CYS A 78 18.00 6.25 1.24
CA CYS A 78 19.08 5.33 0.89
C CYS A 78 19.60 5.65 -0.52
N SER A 79 20.92 5.65 -0.72
CA SER A 79 21.57 6.01 -1.99
C SER A 79 21.11 5.20 -3.21
N PHE A 80 20.65 3.97 -2.97
CA PHE A 80 20.17 3.04 -4.00
C PHE A 80 18.64 3.02 -4.16
N CYS A 81 17.89 3.67 -3.26
CA CYS A 81 16.45 3.47 -3.16
C CYS A 81 15.67 4.57 -3.90
N VAL A 82 14.89 4.16 -4.90
CA VAL A 82 14.03 5.06 -5.69
C VAL A 82 12.67 5.35 -5.01
N VAL A 83 12.36 4.65 -3.92
CA VAL A 83 11.04 4.67 -3.27
C VAL A 83 10.60 6.08 -2.83
N PRO A 84 11.45 6.92 -2.21
CA PRO A 84 11.03 8.26 -1.79
C PRO A 84 10.50 9.13 -2.95
N PHE A 85 10.96 8.88 -4.17
CA PHE A 85 10.56 9.61 -5.37
C PHE A 85 9.32 9.01 -6.05
N THR A 86 9.15 7.69 -5.98
CA THR A 86 8.11 6.96 -6.74
C THR A 86 6.88 6.58 -5.92
N ARG A 87 7.03 6.36 -4.60
CA ARG A 87 5.92 6.08 -3.67
C ARG A 87 5.69 7.20 -2.66
N GLY A 88 6.51 8.25 -2.74
CA GLY A 88 6.44 9.42 -1.87
C GLY A 88 6.92 9.15 -0.44
N ARG A 89 6.67 10.15 0.41
CA ARG A 89 6.95 10.15 1.85
C ARG A 89 6.12 9.11 2.59
N GLU A 90 6.62 8.68 3.74
CA GLU A 90 6.01 7.63 4.55
C GLU A 90 4.65 8.03 5.12
N ARG A 91 3.68 7.13 4.96
CA ARG A 91 2.32 7.21 5.52
C ARG A 91 1.92 5.85 6.06
N SER A 92 1.27 5.85 7.21
CA SER A 92 0.71 4.65 7.84
C SER A 92 -0.77 4.55 7.52
N ARG A 93 -1.23 3.34 7.23
CA ARG A 93 -2.66 3.04 7.09
C ARG A 93 -3.33 3.05 8.47
N ASP A 94 -4.65 3.25 8.52
CA ASP A 94 -5.42 3.22 9.77
C ASP A 94 -5.37 1.82 10.42
N PRO A 95 -4.94 1.71 11.70
CA PRO A 95 -4.84 0.43 12.40
C PRO A 95 -6.17 -0.33 12.44
N LYS A 96 -7.31 0.37 12.53
CA LYS A 96 -8.64 -0.28 12.55
C LYS A 96 -8.93 -0.98 11.23
N THR A 97 -8.55 -0.36 10.10
CA THR A 97 -8.73 -0.98 8.78
C THR A 97 -7.84 -2.20 8.59
N ILE A 98 -6.63 -2.19 9.15
CA ILE A 98 -5.69 -3.32 9.12
C ILE A 98 -6.24 -4.49 9.95
N VAL A 99 -6.73 -4.22 11.16
CA VAL A 99 -7.33 -5.23 12.05
C VAL A 99 -8.59 -5.83 11.42
N GLU A 100 -9.44 -5.01 10.82
CA GLU A 100 -10.63 -5.48 10.14
C GLU A 100 -10.29 -6.35 8.92
N GLU A 101 -9.30 -5.97 8.11
CA GLU A 101 -8.80 -6.84 7.03
C GLU A 101 -8.25 -8.16 7.57
N ALA A 102 -7.47 -8.15 8.66
CA ALA A 102 -6.95 -9.36 9.28
C ALA A 102 -8.09 -10.29 9.78
N ARG A 103 -9.15 -9.72 10.37
CA ARG A 103 -10.34 -10.45 10.80
C ARG A 103 -11.05 -11.11 9.60
N GLN A 104 -11.33 -10.35 8.56
CA GLN A 104 -11.99 -10.87 7.36
C GLN A 104 -11.18 -12.00 6.70
N LEU A 105 -9.85 -11.89 6.71
CA LEU A 105 -8.97 -12.94 6.22
C LEU A 105 -9.04 -14.19 7.11
N PHE A 106 -9.04 -14.04 8.43
CA PHE A 106 -9.18 -15.17 9.32
C PHE A 106 -10.52 -15.92 9.12
N GLU A 107 -11.63 -15.17 9.02
CA GLU A 107 -12.96 -15.69 8.71
C GLU A 107 -13.03 -16.38 7.34
N SER A 108 -12.24 -15.90 6.38
CA SER A 108 -12.09 -16.52 5.04
C SER A 108 -11.20 -17.77 5.03
N GLY A 109 -10.73 -18.24 6.19
CA GLY A 109 -9.97 -19.48 6.35
C GLY A 109 -8.44 -19.30 6.38
N TYR A 110 -7.94 -18.08 6.28
CA TYR A 110 -6.51 -17.81 6.44
C TYR A 110 -6.10 -18.00 7.91
N ARG A 111 -4.88 -18.48 8.12
CA ARG A 111 -4.31 -18.73 9.46
C ARG A 111 -2.99 -18.00 9.70
N GLU A 112 -2.46 -17.35 8.68
CA GLU A 112 -1.26 -16.53 8.78
C GLU A 112 -1.45 -15.22 8.01
N VAL A 113 -1.15 -14.09 8.65
CA VAL A 113 -1.09 -12.77 8.01
C VAL A 113 0.32 -12.22 8.12
N THR A 114 0.83 -11.67 7.02
CA THR A 114 2.13 -11.00 6.97
C THR A 114 1.92 -9.51 6.74
N LEU A 115 2.32 -8.69 7.71
CA LEU A 115 2.27 -7.24 7.61
C LEU A 115 3.42 -6.75 6.71
N LEU A 116 3.07 -5.98 5.68
CA LEU A 116 3.98 -5.49 4.67
C LEU A 116 4.12 -3.97 4.71
N GLY A 117 5.36 -3.52 4.57
CA GLY A 117 5.76 -2.13 4.47
C GLY A 117 7.21 -2.05 3.99
N GLN A 118 7.65 -0.87 3.58
CA GLN A 118 9.06 -0.68 3.21
C GLN A 118 9.98 -0.77 4.43
N ASN A 119 9.53 -0.16 5.53
CA ASN A 119 10.06 -0.33 6.86
C ASN A 119 8.83 -0.44 7.79
N VAL A 120 8.55 -1.64 8.29
CA VAL A 120 7.36 -1.88 9.12
C VAL A 120 7.54 -1.32 10.53
N ASP A 121 8.77 -1.31 11.05
CA ASP A 121 9.09 -0.74 12.38
C ASP A 121 8.84 0.76 12.43
N SER A 122 8.82 1.40 11.27
CA SER A 122 8.53 2.81 11.11
C SER A 122 7.04 3.16 11.15
N TYR A 123 6.15 2.18 11.28
CA TYR A 123 4.71 2.43 11.37
C TYR A 123 4.37 3.34 12.57
N LEU A 124 3.67 4.43 12.26
CA LEU A 124 3.14 5.39 13.21
C LEU A 124 1.87 6.01 12.64
N TRP A 125 0.74 5.79 13.28
CA TRP A 125 -0.55 6.35 12.87
C TRP A 125 -1.07 7.32 13.93
N GLY A 126 -1.51 8.50 13.52
CA GLY A 126 -1.99 9.56 14.42
C GLY A 126 -3.11 10.40 13.78
N GLY A 127 -4.08 9.72 13.15
CA GLY A 127 -5.13 10.37 12.35
C GLY A 127 -4.82 10.49 10.86
N GLY A 128 -3.86 9.71 10.35
CA GLY A 128 -3.43 9.72 8.95
C GLY A 128 -2.45 10.83 8.58
N GLY A 129 -2.17 10.98 7.28
CA GLY A 129 -1.20 11.95 6.76
C GLY A 129 0.25 11.47 6.82
N LEU A 130 1.18 12.42 6.73
CA LEU A 130 2.62 12.13 6.75
C LEU A 130 3.10 11.85 8.17
N LYS A 131 3.95 10.84 8.31
CA LYS A 131 4.60 10.54 9.60
C LYS A 131 5.35 11.74 10.17
N LYS A 132 6.03 12.51 9.32
CA LYS A 132 6.77 13.71 9.75
C LYS A 132 5.88 14.75 10.42
N ASP A 133 4.64 14.91 9.95
CA ASP A 133 3.71 15.88 10.50
C ASP A 133 3.21 15.43 11.88
N ILE A 134 3.04 14.12 12.07
CA ILE A 134 2.71 13.53 13.37
C ILE A 134 3.85 13.77 14.36
N LEU A 135 5.09 13.49 13.96
CA LEU A 135 6.27 13.71 14.80
C LEU A 135 6.49 15.19 15.13
N ALA A 136 6.21 16.10 14.19
CA ALA A 136 6.37 17.53 14.38
C ALA A 136 5.40 18.13 15.41
N LYS A 137 4.24 17.50 15.64
CA LYS A 137 3.30 17.92 16.70
C LYS A 137 3.86 17.69 18.10
N GLY A 138 4.83 16.80 18.27
CA GLY A 138 5.50 16.49 19.54
C GLY A 138 4.65 15.74 20.57
N ASP A 139 3.33 15.88 20.52
CA ASP A 139 2.38 15.08 21.30
C ASP A 139 2.03 13.79 20.53
N LEU A 140 2.46 12.66 21.06
CA LEU A 140 2.19 11.32 20.52
C LEU A 140 1.00 10.63 21.21
N THR A 141 0.28 11.34 22.09
CA THR A 141 -0.90 10.82 22.75
C THR A 141 -1.97 10.45 21.72
N GLY A 142 -2.47 9.22 21.78
CA GLY A 142 -3.46 8.70 20.83
C GLY A 142 -2.89 8.27 19.48
N THR A 143 -1.56 8.22 19.32
CA THR A 143 -0.93 7.55 18.18
C THR A 143 -0.85 6.04 18.40
N VAL A 144 -0.75 5.29 17.30
CA VAL A 144 -0.54 3.84 17.29
C VAL A 144 0.78 3.55 16.58
N ASN A 145 1.74 2.97 17.29
CA ASN A 145 3.02 2.53 16.75
C ASN A 145 2.97 1.06 16.28
N PHE A 146 4.08 0.57 15.72
CA PHE A 146 4.13 -0.79 15.16
C PHE A 146 3.90 -1.89 16.22
N ALA A 147 4.43 -1.74 17.43
CA ALA A 147 4.26 -2.73 18.49
C ALA A 147 2.79 -2.82 18.94
N GLU A 148 2.13 -1.67 19.07
CA GLU A 148 0.70 -1.61 19.37
C GLU A 148 -0.13 -2.22 18.23
N LEU A 149 0.20 -1.92 16.97
CA LEU A 149 -0.46 -2.54 15.82
C LEU A 149 -0.30 -4.07 15.83
N LEU A 150 0.89 -4.59 16.13
CA LEU A 150 1.14 -6.03 16.21
C LEU A 150 0.25 -6.70 17.26
N VAL A 151 0.10 -6.08 18.44
CA VAL A 151 -0.81 -6.56 19.49
C VAL A 151 -2.25 -6.54 18.99
N MET A 152 -2.70 -5.43 18.41
CA MET A 152 -4.07 -5.31 17.90
C MET A 152 -4.42 -6.36 16.83
N VAL A 153 -3.46 -6.72 15.97
CA VAL A 153 -3.66 -7.78 14.96
C VAL A 153 -3.60 -9.17 15.57
N ALA A 154 -2.72 -9.41 16.56
CA ALA A 154 -2.64 -10.68 17.26
C ALA A 154 -3.89 -10.97 18.11
N GLU A 155 -4.57 -9.94 18.61
CA GLU A 155 -5.84 -10.04 19.35
C GLU A 155 -7.05 -10.43 18.47
N VAL A 156 -6.89 -10.49 17.14
CA VAL A 156 -7.96 -10.93 16.24
C VAL A 156 -8.41 -12.35 16.55
N ASP A 157 -7.46 -13.28 16.71
CA ASP A 157 -7.73 -14.67 17.08
C ASP A 157 -6.43 -15.37 17.55
N PRO A 158 -6.46 -16.20 18.61
CA PRO A 158 -5.28 -16.94 19.08
C PRO A 158 -4.68 -17.92 18.05
N ASP A 159 -5.46 -18.41 17.08
CA ASP A 159 -4.99 -19.30 16.01
C ASP A 159 -4.43 -18.51 14.81
N LEU A 160 -4.46 -17.17 14.84
CA LEU A 160 -3.90 -16.33 13.79
C LEU A 160 -2.40 -16.08 14.01
N ARG A 161 -1.57 -16.59 13.11
CA ARG A 161 -0.14 -16.29 13.10
C ARG A 161 0.13 -14.95 12.44
N VAL A 162 0.74 -14.02 13.19
CA VAL A 162 1.19 -12.73 12.67
C VAL A 162 2.67 -12.80 12.29
N ARG A 163 3.00 -12.37 11.08
CA ARG A 163 4.37 -12.26 10.57
C ARG A 163 4.62 -10.84 10.08
N PHE A 164 5.90 -10.47 10.03
CA PHE A 164 6.35 -9.25 9.37
C PHE A 164 7.79 -9.46 8.92
N SER A 165 8.25 -8.60 8.02
CA SER A 165 9.65 -8.52 7.63
C SER A 165 10.03 -7.04 7.61
N THR A 166 11.19 -6.72 8.17
CA THR A 166 11.72 -5.36 8.22
C THR A 166 13.16 -5.35 7.72
N SER A 167 13.64 -4.18 7.30
CA SER A 167 15.05 -3.97 7.01
C SER A 167 15.86 -3.97 8.31
N HIS A 168 17.02 -4.65 8.32
CA HIS A 168 18.01 -4.54 9.39
C HIS A 168 18.73 -3.18 9.40
#